data_AF-A0A1H4HXE3-F1
#
_entry.id   AF-A0A1H4HXE3-F1
#
_cell.length_a   1.000
_cell.length_b   1.000
_cell.length_c   1.000
_cell.angle_alpha   90.00
_cell.angle_beta   90.00
_cell.angle_gamma   90.00
#
_symmetry.space_group_name_H-M   'P 1'
#
loop_
_entity.id
_entity.type
_entity.pdbx_description
1 polymer ?
#
loop_
_entity_poly.entity_id
_entity_poly.type
_entity_poly.pdbx_seq_one_letter_code
_entity_poly.pdbx_strand_id
1 'polypeptide(L)'
;MILRFPSTACAIAAAASVLIAGCATQSKKAESEPVTAAAAPAAVPAPAPVAAPVKPEATKVVRKGPQPLTYDDVKKTARSAGSHAAASKRLVGKTVELELAKNNEGGRVPANAYAVPGSDDTYFFCRNAPAGFTGGEVTGKIVKYAYRSDADFIAVDLDRCVPNATQASAPAAAPAPAPAPAPVAAAPAPAPAAAKGGAKPGMDAQGNVIDSSKIEAGSGRTVKGINDFEGEITGNPAKNSKFTQLQIGMSVRQATDIAGPPTDQGAYMTGKAWIPFYFGSDRHRFEMTYKGQGRLIFAGGGMGDFSSGNLIWIIHNPNESGYR
;
A
#
# COMPACT_ATOMS: atom_id res chain seq x y z
N MET A 1 -33.47 -27.88 56.31
CA MET A 1 -34.14 -26.78 55.58
C MET A 1 -34.18 -27.17 54.11
N ILE A 2 -35.34 -27.66 53.68
CA ILE A 2 -35.64 -28.22 52.36
C ILE A 2 -36.44 -27.17 51.61
N LEU A 3 -36.13 -26.83 50.36
CA LEU A 3 -37.06 -26.25 49.36
C LEU A 3 -36.36 -26.24 47.98
N ARG A 4 -36.54 -27.25 47.11
CA ARG A 4 -37.67 -27.55 46.19
C ARG A 4 -37.87 -26.51 45.08
N PHE A 5 -37.56 -26.95 43.85
CA PHE A 5 -38.05 -26.46 42.55
C PHE A 5 -39.59 -26.39 42.49
N PRO A 6 -40.12 -25.62 41.53
CA PRO A 6 -41.20 -26.15 40.70
C PRO A 6 -40.98 -25.96 39.19
N SER A 7 -41.15 -27.07 38.47
CA SER A 7 -41.56 -27.16 37.08
C SER A 7 -43.09 -27.16 36.99
N THR A 8 -43.69 -26.43 36.05
CA THR A 8 -44.98 -26.69 35.33
C THR A 8 -45.41 -25.39 34.62
N ALA A 9 -46.16 -25.32 33.53
CA ALA A 9 -46.43 -26.14 32.34
C ALA A 9 -47.48 -25.33 31.51
N CYS A 10 -47.42 -25.45 30.19
CA CYS A 10 -48.50 -25.41 29.18
C CYS A 10 -49.72 -24.46 29.29
N ALA A 11 -49.90 -23.62 28.25
CA ALA A 11 -51.14 -23.43 27.46
C ALA A 11 -50.83 -22.52 26.24
N ILE A 12 -50.61 -23.04 25.03
CA ILE A 12 -51.57 -23.23 23.91
C ILE A 12 -52.61 -22.11 23.76
N ALA A 13 -52.45 -21.28 22.72
CA ALA A 13 -53.56 -20.75 21.91
C ALA A 13 -53.06 -20.38 20.49
N ALA A 14 -53.78 -20.88 19.50
CA ALA A 14 -53.51 -20.80 18.07
C ALA A 14 -53.96 -19.46 17.44
N ALA A 15 -53.37 -19.10 16.30
CA ALA A 15 -54.02 -19.12 14.98
C ALA A 15 -53.51 -18.02 14.02
N ALA A 16 -53.22 -18.48 12.79
CA ALA A 16 -53.38 -17.79 11.49
C ALA A 16 -52.57 -16.51 11.23
N SER A 17 -52.06 -16.20 10.04
CA SER A 17 -51.86 -16.87 8.74
C SER A 17 -51.10 -15.83 7.90
N VAL A 18 -50.44 -16.28 6.82
CA VAL A 18 -50.21 -15.61 5.52
C VAL A 18 -48.74 -15.75 5.07
N LEU A 19 -48.57 -16.75 4.18
CA LEU A 19 -47.85 -16.79 2.88
C LEU A 19 -46.60 -15.88 2.76
N ILE A 20 -45.43 -16.40 2.38
CA ILE A 20 -45.06 -16.68 0.97
C ILE A 20 -44.01 -17.82 0.90
N ALA A 21 -44.38 -18.92 0.24
CA ALA A 21 -43.46 -19.79 -0.51
C ALA A 21 -43.59 -19.36 -1.99
N GLY A 22 -42.65 -19.46 -2.91
CA GLY A 22 -41.44 -20.27 -3.02
C GLY A 22 -41.30 -20.66 -4.51
N CYS A 23 -40.08 -20.57 -5.04
CA CYS A 23 -39.51 -21.33 -6.18
C CYS A 23 -40.09 -21.22 -7.61
N ALA A 24 -39.27 -20.59 -8.47
CA ALA A 24 -38.55 -21.16 -9.61
C ALA A 24 -39.26 -21.74 -10.87
N THR A 25 -38.64 -21.38 -12.01
CA THR A 25 -38.34 -22.16 -13.24
C THR A 25 -39.17 -21.93 -14.52
N GLN A 26 -38.46 -21.42 -15.54
CA GLN A 26 -38.51 -21.65 -17.01
C GLN A 26 -39.78 -22.20 -17.70
N SER A 27 -40.21 -21.54 -18.80
CA SER A 27 -39.86 -21.94 -20.19
C SER A 27 -40.80 -21.34 -21.26
N LYS A 28 -40.16 -20.93 -22.37
CA LYS A 28 -40.58 -21.02 -23.79
C LYS A 28 -41.99 -20.59 -24.23
N LYS A 29 -42.02 -19.69 -25.22
CA LYS A 29 -43.04 -19.68 -26.28
C LYS A 29 -42.37 -19.62 -27.66
N ALA A 30 -42.86 -20.49 -28.53
CA ALA A 30 -42.44 -20.71 -29.91
C ALA A 30 -43.02 -19.66 -30.86
N GLU A 31 -42.36 -19.44 -32.01
CA GLU A 31 -43.02 -19.07 -33.26
C GLU A 31 -42.22 -19.66 -34.45
N SER A 32 -42.96 -19.90 -35.53
CA SER A 32 -42.86 -20.90 -36.59
C SER A 32 -41.95 -20.56 -37.80
N GLU A 33 -41.44 -21.60 -38.47
CA GLU A 33 -41.06 -21.62 -39.91
C GLU A 33 -42.34 -21.63 -40.81
N PRO A 34 -42.33 -21.58 -42.19
CA PRO A 34 -41.24 -21.93 -43.10
C PRO A 34 -41.17 -21.29 -44.54
N VAL A 35 -40.06 -21.61 -45.23
CA VAL A 35 -39.73 -21.74 -46.68
C VAL A 35 -39.90 -20.63 -47.77
N THR A 36 -38.81 -20.54 -48.55
CA THR A 36 -38.67 -20.57 -50.04
C THR A 36 -38.48 -19.30 -50.90
N ALA A 37 -37.32 -19.32 -51.58
CA ALA A 37 -37.11 -19.20 -53.03
C ALA A 37 -36.90 -17.81 -53.69
N ALA A 38 -35.63 -17.59 -54.01
CA ALA A 38 -35.08 -17.42 -55.37
C ALA A 38 -35.34 -16.14 -56.21
N ALA A 39 -34.20 -15.63 -56.68
CA ALA A 39 -33.90 -15.11 -58.02
C ALA A 39 -33.74 -13.58 -58.21
N ALA A 40 -32.53 -13.26 -58.67
CA ALA A 40 -31.91 -11.99 -59.09
C ALA A 40 -32.46 -11.51 -60.48
N PRO A 41 -31.94 -10.47 -61.19
CA PRO A 41 -30.60 -9.85 -61.10
C PRO A 41 -30.41 -8.34 -61.43
N ALA A 42 -29.13 -7.93 -61.29
CA ALA A 42 -28.37 -6.90 -62.03
C ALA A 42 -28.58 -5.40 -61.66
N ALA A 43 -27.56 -4.52 -61.62
CA ALA A 43 -26.21 -4.56 -62.18
C ALA A 43 -25.20 -3.66 -61.42
N VAL A 44 -23.92 -3.94 -61.64
CA VAL A 44 -22.65 -3.37 -61.10
C VAL A 44 -22.22 -2.10 -61.88
N PRO A 45 -21.40 -1.18 -61.34
CA PRO A 45 -19.92 -1.18 -61.50
C PRO A 45 -19.20 -0.71 -60.20
N ALA A 46 -17.90 -0.81 -59.91
CA ALA A 46 -16.66 -1.37 -60.46
C ALA A 46 -15.67 -1.46 -59.25
N PRO A 47 -14.57 -2.22 -59.34
CA PRO A 47 -13.78 -2.66 -58.18
C PRO A 47 -12.66 -1.69 -57.79
N ALA A 48 -12.39 -1.59 -56.49
CA ALA A 48 -11.19 -0.98 -55.92
C ALA A 48 -10.48 -1.97 -54.97
N PRO A 49 -9.16 -1.85 -54.79
CA PRO A 49 -8.25 -2.98 -54.79
C PRO A 49 -7.99 -3.64 -53.43
N VAL A 50 -7.59 -4.90 -53.55
CA VAL A 50 -7.05 -5.84 -52.57
C VAL A 50 -6.25 -5.16 -51.46
N ALA A 51 -6.74 -5.28 -50.23
CA ALA A 51 -5.98 -4.96 -49.02
C ALA A 51 -4.78 -5.91 -48.90
N ALA A 52 -3.59 -5.34 -49.09
CA ALA A 52 -2.32 -5.97 -48.75
C ALA A 52 -2.24 -6.20 -47.22
N PRO A 53 -1.46 -7.20 -46.77
CA PRO A 53 -1.66 -7.86 -45.48
C PRO A 53 -1.29 -6.94 -44.32
N VAL A 54 -2.21 -6.78 -43.38
CA VAL A 54 -1.94 -6.21 -42.06
C VAL A 54 -0.98 -7.16 -41.35
N LYS A 55 0.29 -6.74 -41.30
CA LYS A 55 1.34 -7.29 -40.44
C LYS A 55 0.75 -7.51 -39.03
N PRO A 56 0.87 -8.70 -38.42
CA PRO A 56 0.37 -8.91 -37.07
C PRO A 56 1.14 -7.97 -36.14
N GLU A 57 0.44 -6.94 -35.67
CA GLU A 57 0.96 -6.03 -34.65
C GLU A 57 1.18 -6.87 -33.40
N ALA A 58 2.45 -7.07 -33.07
CA ALA A 58 2.90 -7.93 -32.01
C ALA A 58 2.20 -7.54 -30.71
N THR A 59 1.34 -8.46 -30.24
CA THR A 59 0.79 -8.52 -28.89
C THR A 59 1.89 -8.10 -27.91
N LYS A 60 1.75 -6.91 -27.34
CA LYS A 60 2.67 -6.42 -26.31
C LYS A 60 2.41 -7.29 -25.08
N VAL A 61 3.20 -8.36 -24.95
CA VAL A 61 3.22 -9.24 -23.78
C VAL A 61 3.51 -8.35 -22.57
N VAL A 62 2.45 -8.07 -21.80
CA VAL A 62 2.55 -7.54 -20.46
C VAL A 62 3.41 -8.51 -19.67
N ARG A 63 4.60 -8.08 -19.26
CA ARG A 63 5.49 -8.89 -18.44
C ARG A 63 4.75 -9.23 -17.15
N LYS A 64 4.43 -10.51 -16.98
CA LYS A 64 3.80 -11.11 -15.81
C LYS A 64 4.71 -10.95 -14.59
N GLY A 65 4.62 -9.80 -13.92
CA GLY A 65 4.91 -9.75 -12.49
C GLY A 65 4.01 -10.74 -11.75
N PRO A 66 4.39 -11.22 -10.55
CA PRO A 66 3.49 -12.09 -9.79
C PRO A 66 2.20 -11.32 -9.52
N GLN A 67 1.13 -11.70 -10.22
CA GLN A 67 -0.23 -11.26 -9.92
C GLN A 67 -0.46 -11.49 -8.42
N PRO A 68 -1.05 -10.53 -7.70
CA PRO A 68 -1.41 -10.75 -6.30
C PRO A 68 -2.30 -11.98 -6.21
N LEU A 69 -2.04 -12.83 -5.23
CA LEU A 69 -2.84 -14.03 -5.01
C LEU A 69 -4.22 -13.63 -4.48
N THR A 70 -5.27 -14.19 -5.08
CA THR A 70 -6.63 -14.07 -4.54
C THR A 70 -6.83 -15.02 -3.35
N TYR A 71 -7.93 -14.85 -2.61
CA TYR A 71 -8.33 -15.77 -1.55
C TYR A 71 -8.39 -17.24 -2.04
N ASP A 72 -8.97 -17.47 -3.23
CA ASP A 72 -9.07 -18.81 -3.80
C ASP A 72 -7.70 -19.40 -4.17
N ASP A 73 -6.75 -18.58 -4.59
CA ASP A 73 -5.38 -19.04 -4.86
C ASP A 73 -4.66 -19.45 -3.57
N VAL A 74 -4.90 -18.74 -2.47
CA VAL A 74 -4.40 -19.11 -1.14
C VAL A 74 -4.97 -20.47 -0.74
N LYS A 75 -6.29 -20.65 -0.88
CA LYS A 75 -6.99 -21.91 -0.55
C LYS A 75 -6.51 -23.07 -1.43
N LYS A 76 -6.36 -22.85 -2.73
CA LYS A 76 -5.87 -23.84 -3.71
C LYS A 76 -4.42 -24.24 -3.43
N THR A 77 -3.59 -23.26 -3.07
CA THR A 77 -2.18 -23.52 -2.71
C THR A 77 -2.10 -24.31 -1.41
N ALA A 78 -2.92 -23.98 -0.41
CA ALA A 78 -2.99 -24.71 0.86
C ALA A 78 -3.43 -26.17 0.66
N ARG A 79 -4.51 -26.41 -0.11
CA ARG A 79 -5.02 -27.76 -0.41
C ARG A 79 -4.04 -28.60 -1.22
N SER A 80 -3.33 -28.00 -2.17
CA SER A 80 -2.37 -28.70 -3.03
C SER A 80 -1.00 -28.94 -2.39
N ALA A 81 -0.72 -28.37 -1.21
CA ALA A 81 0.58 -28.50 -0.57
C ALA A 81 0.77 -29.80 0.23
N GLY A 82 -0.31 -30.55 0.52
CA GLY A 82 -0.27 -31.82 1.24
C GLY A 82 0.03 -31.72 2.75
N SER A 83 0.59 -30.61 3.24
CA SER A 83 0.76 -30.32 4.67
C SER A 83 0.76 -28.81 4.94
N HIS A 84 0.47 -28.40 6.17
CA HIS A 84 0.49 -26.99 6.57
C HIS A 84 1.90 -26.37 6.50
N ALA A 85 2.95 -27.14 6.78
CA ALA A 85 4.33 -26.69 6.65
C ALA A 85 4.70 -26.40 5.18
N ALA A 86 4.29 -27.28 4.27
CA ALA A 86 4.48 -27.06 2.83
C ALA A 86 3.63 -25.89 2.31
N ALA A 87 2.40 -25.72 2.80
CA ALA A 87 1.55 -24.58 2.48
C ALA A 87 2.22 -23.27 2.94
N SER A 88 2.76 -23.25 4.15
CA SER A 88 3.48 -22.09 4.69
C SER A 88 4.68 -21.72 3.83
N LYS A 89 5.52 -22.69 3.44
CA LYS A 89 6.66 -22.46 2.54
C LYS A 89 6.25 -21.90 1.17
N ARG A 90 5.04 -22.22 0.69
CA ARG A 90 4.52 -21.79 -0.61
C ARG A 90 3.74 -20.48 -0.58
N LEU A 91 3.30 -20.05 0.59
CA LEU A 91 2.44 -18.86 0.77
C LEU A 91 3.19 -17.70 1.41
N VAL A 92 4.05 -17.98 2.40
CA VAL A 92 4.88 -16.94 3.03
C VAL A 92 5.78 -16.30 1.98
N GLY A 93 5.79 -14.97 1.95
CA GLY A 93 6.53 -14.20 0.96
C GLY A 93 5.69 -13.70 -0.21
N LYS A 94 4.48 -14.24 -0.42
CA LYS A 94 3.61 -13.83 -1.52
C LYS A 94 2.69 -12.68 -1.12
N THR A 95 2.38 -11.84 -2.10
CA THR A 95 1.39 -10.78 -1.98
C THR A 95 0.01 -11.33 -2.28
N VAL A 96 -0.98 -10.96 -1.47
CA VAL A 96 -2.40 -11.25 -1.66
C VAL A 96 -3.19 -9.97 -1.80
N GLU A 97 -4.29 -10.05 -2.51
CA GLU A 97 -5.33 -9.03 -2.62
C GLU A 97 -6.64 -9.66 -2.16
N LEU A 98 -7.23 -9.10 -1.10
CA LEU A 98 -8.33 -9.71 -0.35
C LEU A 98 -9.32 -8.64 0.07
N GLU A 99 -10.60 -8.95 0.00
CA GLU A 99 -11.63 -8.17 0.69
C GLU A 99 -11.78 -8.71 2.11
N LEU A 100 -11.27 -7.95 3.09
CA LEU A 100 -11.32 -8.34 4.50
C LEU A 100 -12.47 -7.62 5.21
N ALA A 101 -13.21 -8.31 6.06
CA ALA A 101 -14.16 -7.73 6.99
C ALA A 101 -13.74 -8.05 8.42
N LYS A 102 -13.98 -7.13 9.36
CA LYS A 102 -13.75 -7.41 10.78
C LYS A 102 -14.60 -8.61 11.20
N ASN A 103 -13.97 -9.59 11.84
CA ASN A 103 -14.71 -10.71 12.39
C ASN A 103 -15.56 -10.22 13.58
N ASN A 104 -16.88 -10.37 13.46
CA ASN A 104 -17.83 -10.09 14.53
C ASN A 104 -18.41 -11.39 15.12
N GLU A 105 -17.96 -12.54 14.63
CA GLU A 105 -18.33 -13.84 15.19
C GLU A 105 -17.60 -14.01 16.52
N GLY A 106 -18.31 -13.74 17.61
CA GLY A 106 -17.84 -14.07 18.95
C GLY A 106 -17.60 -15.57 19.07
N GLY A 107 -16.48 -16.00 19.67
CA GLY A 107 -16.15 -17.42 19.77
C GLY A 107 -14.67 -17.70 19.97
N ARG A 108 -14.17 -18.76 19.32
CA ARG A 108 -12.78 -19.29 19.44
C ARG A 108 -11.73 -18.46 18.68
N VAL A 109 -12.18 -17.48 17.91
CA VAL A 109 -11.33 -16.64 17.05
C VAL A 109 -11.13 -15.27 17.72
N PRO A 110 -9.90 -14.73 17.73
CA PRO A 110 -9.63 -13.43 18.33
C PRO A 110 -10.44 -12.28 17.67
N ALA A 111 -10.87 -11.31 18.47
CA ALA A 111 -11.65 -10.14 18.00
C ALA A 111 -10.87 -9.18 17.05
N ASN A 112 -9.55 -9.35 16.96
CA ASN A 112 -8.68 -8.63 16.02
C ASN A 112 -8.41 -9.42 14.73
N ALA A 113 -9.10 -10.54 14.52
CA ALA A 113 -9.08 -11.29 13.28
C ALA A 113 -10.01 -10.66 12.23
N TYR A 114 -9.65 -10.84 10.97
CA TYR A 114 -10.45 -10.46 9.82
C TYR A 114 -10.80 -11.72 9.03
N ALA A 115 -11.96 -11.73 8.40
CA ALA A 115 -12.42 -12.82 7.54
C ALA A 115 -12.72 -12.27 6.14
N VAL A 116 -12.59 -13.11 5.12
CA VAL A 116 -13.16 -12.77 3.81
C VAL A 116 -14.66 -13.07 3.90
N PRO A 117 -15.57 -12.17 3.48
CA PRO A 117 -17.00 -12.47 3.53
C PRO A 117 -17.34 -13.77 2.79
N GLY A 118 -17.99 -14.72 3.47
CA GLY A 118 -18.29 -16.04 2.92
C GLY A 118 -17.13 -17.04 2.92
N SER A 119 -16.05 -16.78 3.66
CA SER A 119 -14.96 -17.74 3.89
C SER A 119 -15.16 -18.59 5.14
N ASP A 120 -14.85 -19.88 5.04
CA ASP A 120 -14.85 -20.79 6.17
C ASP A 120 -13.41 -21.04 6.69
N ASP A 121 -13.25 -21.00 8.02
CA ASP A 121 -12.08 -21.45 8.80
C ASP A 121 -10.71 -20.81 8.48
N THR A 122 -10.68 -19.72 7.69
CA THR A 122 -9.44 -18.98 7.40
C THR A 122 -9.56 -17.54 7.85
N TYR A 123 -8.70 -17.15 8.78
CA TYR A 123 -8.69 -15.83 9.38
C TYR A 123 -7.37 -15.12 9.14
N PHE A 124 -7.48 -13.84 8.85
CA PHE A 124 -6.37 -12.95 8.51
C PHE A 124 -6.06 -12.05 9.70
N PHE A 125 -4.77 -11.90 9.98
CA PHE A 125 -4.27 -11.05 11.05
C PHE A 125 -3.34 -10.01 10.46
N CYS A 126 -3.68 -8.76 10.67
CA CYS A 126 -2.87 -7.64 10.21
C CYS A 126 -1.85 -7.31 11.30
N ARG A 127 -0.55 -7.52 11.04
CA ARG A 127 0.50 -7.08 11.98
C ARG A 127 0.56 -5.57 12.11
N ASN A 128 0.29 -4.88 11.01
CA ASN A 128 0.20 -3.43 10.97
C ASN A 128 -1.10 -3.03 10.24
N ALA A 129 -2.06 -2.47 10.97
CA ALA A 129 -3.30 -1.96 10.43
C ALA A 129 -3.49 -0.51 10.88
N PRO A 130 -4.05 0.37 10.03
CA PRO A 130 -4.42 1.72 10.45
C PRO A 130 -5.32 1.72 11.69
N ALA A 131 -5.18 2.74 12.54
CA ALA A 131 -6.06 2.90 13.69
C ALA A 131 -7.53 2.95 13.23
N GLY A 132 -8.38 2.08 13.79
CA GLY A 132 -9.78 1.99 13.40
C GLY A 132 -10.06 1.23 12.10
N PHE A 133 -9.12 0.42 11.59
CA PHE A 133 -9.36 -0.43 10.43
C PHE A 133 -10.52 -1.40 10.67
N THR A 134 -11.58 -1.28 9.87
CA THR A 134 -12.81 -2.09 9.97
C THR A 134 -12.91 -3.18 8.91
N GLY A 135 -11.93 -3.26 8.00
CA GLY A 135 -12.01 -4.07 6.79
C GLY A 135 -12.02 -3.21 5.51
N GLY A 136 -12.02 -3.88 4.37
CA GLY A 136 -11.96 -3.34 3.02
C GLY A 136 -11.11 -4.22 2.11
N GLU A 137 -11.04 -3.85 0.84
CA GLU A 137 -10.07 -4.43 -0.10
C GLU A 137 -8.66 -4.06 0.32
N VAL A 138 -7.82 -5.05 0.60
CA VAL A 138 -6.45 -4.86 1.06
C VAL A 138 -5.47 -5.66 0.23
N THR A 139 -4.29 -5.07 0.06
CA THR A 139 -3.14 -5.74 -0.52
C THR A 139 -2.06 -5.88 0.55
N GLY A 140 -1.64 -7.11 0.83
CA GLY A 140 -0.69 -7.42 1.90
C GLY A 140 0.17 -8.64 1.59
N LYS A 141 1.36 -8.72 2.17
CA LYS A 141 2.26 -9.85 2.01
C LYS A 141 2.05 -10.85 3.15
N ILE A 142 1.87 -12.12 2.82
CA ILE A 142 1.78 -13.19 3.82
C ILE A 142 3.14 -13.33 4.50
N VAL A 143 3.20 -13.07 5.81
CA VAL A 143 4.41 -13.22 6.63
C VAL A 143 4.40 -14.52 7.42
N LYS A 144 3.22 -15.06 7.71
CA LYS A 144 3.07 -16.34 8.39
C LYS A 144 1.78 -17.01 7.95
N TYR A 145 1.84 -18.33 7.81
CA TYR A 145 0.69 -19.18 7.58
C TYR A 145 0.80 -20.36 8.55
N ALA A 146 -0.23 -20.57 9.36
CA ALA A 146 -0.26 -21.63 10.36
C ALA A 146 -1.68 -22.14 10.57
N TYR A 147 -1.82 -23.44 10.85
CA TYR A 147 -3.07 -24.01 11.35
C TYR A 147 -3.04 -24.02 12.88
N ARG A 148 -4.13 -23.55 13.49
CA ARG A 148 -4.33 -23.43 14.92
C ARG A 148 -5.20 -24.60 15.36
N SER A 149 -4.56 -25.70 15.75
CA SER A 149 -5.25 -26.92 16.21
C SER A 149 -6.02 -26.71 17.52
N ASP A 150 -5.63 -25.70 18.31
CA ASP A 150 -6.27 -25.29 19.56
C ASP A 150 -7.66 -24.66 19.34
N ALA A 151 -7.85 -24.01 18.20
CA ALA A 151 -9.05 -23.25 17.87
C ALA A 151 -9.71 -23.67 16.55
N ASP A 152 -9.16 -24.69 15.89
CA ASP A 152 -9.59 -25.28 14.63
C ASP A 152 -9.76 -24.27 13.49
N PHE A 153 -8.75 -23.44 13.25
CA PHE A 153 -8.76 -22.50 12.13
C PHE A 153 -7.37 -22.24 11.54
N ILE A 154 -7.34 -21.73 10.31
CA ILE A 154 -6.12 -21.32 9.62
C ILE A 154 -5.87 -19.84 9.90
N ALA A 155 -4.71 -19.52 10.48
CA ALA A 155 -4.24 -18.17 10.71
C ALA A 155 -3.28 -17.74 9.60
N VAL A 156 -3.60 -16.64 8.93
CA VAL A 156 -2.76 -16.01 7.92
C VAL A 156 -2.35 -14.62 8.42
N ASP A 157 -1.09 -14.46 8.82
CA ASP A 157 -0.57 -13.14 9.19
C ASP A 157 -0.14 -12.40 7.92
N LEU A 158 -0.63 -11.18 7.76
CA LEU A 158 -0.21 -10.21 6.76
C LEU A 158 0.76 -9.20 7.39
N ASP A 159 1.77 -8.76 6.63
CA ASP A 159 2.71 -7.72 7.06
C ASP A 159 1.99 -6.42 7.41
N ARG A 160 1.04 -6.03 6.56
CA ARG A 160 0.18 -4.87 6.71
C ARG A 160 -1.15 -5.07 5.98
N CYS A 161 -2.17 -4.38 6.46
CA CYS A 161 -3.46 -4.28 5.80
C CYS A 161 -3.70 -2.82 5.45
N VAL A 162 -3.46 -2.45 4.20
CA VAL A 162 -3.68 -1.09 3.69
C VAL A 162 -4.81 -1.16 2.66
N PRO A 163 -5.85 -0.31 2.78
CA PRO A 163 -6.95 -0.31 1.83
C PRO A 163 -6.45 0.06 0.42
N ASN A 164 -6.88 -0.71 -0.59
CA ASN A 164 -6.42 -0.62 -1.98
C ASN A 164 -6.74 0.73 -2.64
N ALA A 165 -7.75 1.45 -2.14
CA ALA A 165 -8.07 2.84 -2.51
C ALA A 165 -6.89 3.82 -2.33
N THR A 166 -5.89 3.45 -1.52
CA THR A 166 -4.66 4.24 -1.29
C THR A 166 -3.49 3.84 -2.21
N GLN A 167 -3.66 2.83 -3.07
CA GLN A 167 -2.57 2.18 -3.82
C GLN A 167 -2.56 2.52 -5.32
N ALA A 168 -3.55 3.23 -5.85
CA ALA A 168 -3.66 3.62 -7.26
C ALA A 168 -2.67 4.73 -7.72
N SER A 169 -1.73 5.15 -6.88
CA SER A 169 -0.79 6.25 -7.16
C SER A 169 0.68 5.82 -7.15
N ALA A 170 0.99 4.63 -7.69
CA ALA A 170 2.37 4.21 -7.93
C ALA A 170 2.64 4.10 -9.44
N PRO A 171 3.51 4.94 -10.04
CA PRO A 171 3.94 4.75 -11.42
C PRO A 171 4.73 3.44 -11.55
N ALA A 172 4.34 2.63 -12.54
CA ALA A 172 5.00 1.38 -12.89
C ALA A 172 6.49 1.59 -13.19
N ALA A 173 7.35 0.82 -12.51
CA ALA A 173 8.79 0.84 -12.68
C ALA A 173 9.21 0.48 -14.12
N ALA A 174 9.98 1.37 -14.75
CA ALA A 174 10.69 1.09 -15.99
C ALA A 174 11.82 0.05 -15.76
N PRO A 175 12.15 -0.81 -16.75
CA PRO A 175 13.15 -1.85 -16.57
C PRO A 175 14.56 -1.27 -16.49
N ALA A 176 15.35 -1.77 -15.54
CA ALA A 176 16.75 -1.41 -15.32
C ALA A 176 17.64 -1.78 -16.53
N PRO A 177 18.62 -0.92 -16.90
CA PRO A 177 19.70 -1.31 -17.80
C PRO A 177 20.69 -2.27 -17.11
N ALA A 178 21.31 -3.14 -17.90
CA ALA A 178 22.25 -4.19 -17.49
C ALA A 178 23.49 -3.67 -16.75
N PRO A 179 24.15 -4.49 -15.90
CA PRO A 179 25.25 -4.04 -15.05
C PRO A 179 26.52 -3.82 -15.87
N ALA A 180 27.06 -2.60 -15.84
CA ALA A 180 28.43 -2.32 -16.24
C ALA A 180 29.40 -2.69 -15.08
N PRO A 181 30.64 -3.14 -15.38
CA PRO A 181 31.55 -3.66 -14.37
C PRO A 181 32.01 -2.57 -13.40
N ALA A 182 32.19 -2.99 -12.14
CA ALA A 182 32.55 -2.13 -11.02
C ALA A 182 33.90 -1.42 -11.22
N PRO A 183 34.02 -0.12 -10.89
CA PRO A 183 35.32 0.48 -10.63
C PRO A 183 35.73 0.24 -9.17
N VAL A 184 37.01 -0.08 -9.06
CA VAL A 184 37.79 -0.32 -7.85
C VAL A 184 37.74 0.89 -6.92
N ALA A 185 37.77 0.61 -5.61
CA ALA A 185 37.78 1.58 -4.52
C ALA A 185 38.75 2.75 -4.76
N ALA A 186 38.20 3.96 -4.73
CA ALA A 186 38.95 5.20 -4.53
C ALA A 186 38.41 5.90 -3.28
N ALA A 187 39.34 6.36 -2.44
CA ALA A 187 39.10 7.21 -1.27
C ALA A 187 38.16 8.39 -1.58
N PRO A 188 37.43 8.94 -0.58
CA PRO A 188 36.39 9.94 -0.84
C PRO A 188 36.99 11.17 -1.52
N ALA A 189 36.58 11.42 -2.75
CA ALA A 189 36.84 12.68 -3.42
C ALA A 189 36.11 13.80 -2.66
N PRO A 190 36.74 14.97 -2.45
CA PRO A 190 36.09 16.11 -1.80
C PRO A 190 34.85 16.52 -2.60
N ALA A 191 33.76 16.81 -1.88
CA ALA A 191 32.53 17.34 -2.45
C ALA A 191 32.85 18.53 -3.39
N PRO A 192 32.21 18.63 -4.57
CA PRO A 192 32.44 19.75 -5.47
C PRO A 192 32.21 21.07 -4.73
N ALA A 193 33.24 21.91 -4.71
CA ALA A 193 33.14 23.27 -4.20
C ALA A 193 32.00 24.01 -4.90
N ALA A 194 31.26 24.78 -4.10
CA ALA A 194 30.07 25.52 -4.50
C ALA A 194 30.23 26.24 -5.85
N ALA A 195 29.40 25.84 -6.83
CA ALA A 195 29.07 26.71 -7.94
C ALA A 195 28.07 27.77 -7.46
N LYS A 196 28.52 29.03 -7.41
CA LYS A 196 27.66 30.19 -7.27
C LYS A 196 26.74 30.26 -8.50
N GLY A 197 25.43 30.42 -8.27
CA GLY A 197 24.55 31.14 -9.19
C GLY A 197 23.88 30.34 -10.32
N GLY A 198 23.25 29.21 -10.02
CA GLY A 198 22.20 28.63 -10.85
C GLY A 198 21.03 28.23 -9.96
N ALA A 199 19.79 28.59 -10.33
CA ALA A 199 18.60 28.26 -9.56
C ALA A 199 18.53 26.74 -9.35
N LYS A 200 18.64 26.29 -8.09
CA LYS A 200 18.50 24.87 -7.74
C LYS A 200 17.05 24.46 -7.99
N PRO A 201 16.78 23.23 -8.47
CA PRO A 201 15.42 22.75 -8.65
C PRO A 201 14.57 22.99 -7.41
N GLY A 202 13.38 23.58 -7.59
CA GLY A 202 12.45 23.89 -6.47
C GLY A 202 12.75 25.16 -5.67
N MET A 203 13.78 25.95 -6.00
CA MET A 203 14.07 27.25 -5.37
C MET A 203 14.05 28.42 -6.36
N ASP A 204 13.65 29.60 -5.86
CA ASP A 204 13.77 30.86 -6.60
C ASP A 204 15.20 31.46 -6.50
N ALA A 205 15.44 32.57 -7.20
CA ALA A 205 16.73 33.25 -7.21
C ALA A 205 17.09 33.89 -5.85
N GLN A 206 16.11 34.06 -4.97
CA GLN A 206 16.20 34.66 -3.65
C GLN A 206 16.42 33.61 -2.54
N GLY A 207 16.46 32.32 -2.91
CA GLY A 207 16.67 31.21 -1.99
C GLY A 207 15.41 30.78 -1.23
N ASN A 208 14.22 31.23 -1.65
CA ASN A 208 12.97 30.69 -1.14
C ASN A 208 12.62 29.39 -1.86
N VAL A 209 12.06 28.45 -1.13
CA VAL A 209 11.55 27.20 -1.70
C VAL A 209 10.18 27.48 -2.30
N ILE A 210 10.05 27.25 -3.61
CA ILE A 210 8.78 27.36 -4.35
C ILE A 210 8.09 26.00 -4.46
N ASP A 211 8.87 24.92 -4.52
CA ASP A 211 8.37 23.54 -4.62
C ASP A 211 9.28 22.60 -3.83
N SER A 212 8.83 22.22 -2.64
CA SER A 212 9.57 21.35 -1.72
C SER A 212 9.82 19.95 -2.28
N SER A 213 8.97 19.46 -3.18
CA SER A 213 9.10 18.10 -3.74
C SER A 213 10.28 17.97 -4.69
N LYS A 214 10.75 19.09 -5.23
CA LYS A 214 11.90 19.17 -6.15
C LYS A 214 13.21 19.47 -5.45
N ILE A 215 13.18 19.66 -4.13
CA ILE A 215 14.37 19.97 -3.35
C ILE A 215 15.16 18.70 -3.10
N GLU A 216 16.38 18.67 -3.63
CA GLU A 216 17.32 17.55 -3.47
C GLU A 216 18.33 17.81 -2.34
N ALA A 217 18.84 16.73 -1.73
CA ALA A 217 19.84 16.84 -0.67
C ALA A 217 21.09 17.57 -1.18
N GLY A 218 21.70 18.41 -0.34
CA GLY A 218 22.79 19.32 -0.71
C GLY A 218 22.31 20.68 -1.22
N SER A 219 21.00 20.89 -1.34
CA SER A 219 20.45 22.17 -1.79
C SER A 219 20.47 23.24 -0.69
N GLY A 220 20.45 22.83 0.58
CA GLY A 220 20.40 23.71 1.74
C GLY A 220 21.77 24.12 2.30
N ARG A 221 21.73 24.83 3.42
CA ARG A 221 22.89 25.08 4.27
C ARG A 221 23.08 23.89 5.22
N THR A 222 24.23 23.24 5.15
CA THR A 222 24.62 22.22 6.13
C THR A 222 24.82 22.85 7.49
N VAL A 223 24.27 22.23 8.53
CA VAL A 223 24.39 22.66 9.92
C VAL A 223 24.67 21.46 10.81
N LYS A 224 25.45 21.70 11.86
CA LYS A 224 25.62 20.75 12.96
C LYS A 224 24.56 21.04 14.01
N GLY A 225 23.72 20.05 14.27
CA GLY A 225 22.62 20.08 15.21
C GLY A 225 23.01 19.59 16.60
N ILE A 226 22.00 19.21 17.38
CA ILE A 226 22.18 18.63 18.72
C ILE A 226 22.75 17.21 18.62
N ASN A 227 23.44 16.75 19.67
CA ASN A 227 24.02 15.41 19.75
C ASN A 227 24.94 15.04 18.56
N ASP A 228 25.67 16.03 18.05
CA ASP A 228 26.59 15.88 16.91
C ASP A 228 25.93 15.41 15.60
N PHE A 229 24.60 15.55 15.47
CA PHE A 229 23.92 15.25 14.21
C PHE A 229 24.25 16.31 13.15
N GLU A 230 24.53 15.84 11.94
CA GLU A 230 24.69 16.70 10.78
C GLU A 230 23.44 16.62 9.92
N GLY A 231 23.06 17.77 9.36
CA GLY A 231 21.86 17.89 8.56
C GLY A 231 21.85 19.19 7.78
N GLU A 232 20.74 19.46 7.13
CA GLU A 232 20.61 20.61 6.23
C GLU A 232 19.38 21.45 6.58
N ILE A 233 19.46 22.74 6.30
CA ILE A 233 18.33 23.65 6.35
C ILE A 233 18.22 24.34 5.00
N THR A 234 17.07 24.19 4.35
CA THR A 234 16.79 24.75 3.03
C THR A 234 15.65 25.75 3.10
N GLY A 235 15.77 26.83 2.33
CA GLY A 235 14.75 27.86 2.26
C GLY A 235 14.85 28.89 3.38
N ASN A 236 14.07 29.95 3.24
CA ASN A 236 13.96 31.00 4.24
C ASN A 236 12.76 30.72 5.15
N PRO A 237 12.93 30.75 6.48
CA PRO A 237 11.81 30.56 7.39
C PRO A 237 10.78 31.68 7.23
N ALA A 238 9.50 31.31 7.26
CA ALA A 238 8.43 32.30 7.34
C ALA A 238 8.51 33.06 8.68
N LYS A 239 8.13 34.34 8.68
CA LYS A 239 8.05 35.15 9.90
C LYS A 239 7.13 34.45 10.91
N ASN A 240 7.64 34.23 12.13
CA ASN A 240 6.94 33.53 13.22
C ASN A 240 6.60 32.05 12.95
N SER A 241 7.31 31.39 12.03
CA SER A 241 7.15 29.96 11.83
C SER A 241 7.70 29.16 13.01
N LYS A 242 6.93 28.17 13.47
CA LYS A 242 7.38 27.20 14.49
C LYS A 242 8.61 26.42 14.06
N PHE A 243 8.85 26.29 12.74
CA PHE A 243 10.03 25.61 12.21
C PHE A 243 11.34 26.32 12.57
N THR A 244 11.31 27.60 12.93
CA THR A 244 12.52 28.32 13.40
C THR A 244 13.03 27.83 14.75
N GLN A 245 12.19 27.14 15.52
CA GLN A 245 12.54 26.56 16.81
C GLN A 245 13.10 25.14 16.67
N LEU A 246 13.00 24.54 15.48
CA LEU A 246 13.50 23.20 15.21
C LEU A 246 15.01 23.20 15.02
N GLN A 247 15.65 22.14 15.49
CA GLN A 247 17.08 21.92 15.32
C GLN A 247 17.34 20.54 14.75
N ILE A 248 18.34 20.45 13.88
CA ILE A 248 18.87 19.17 13.41
C ILE A 248 19.26 18.31 14.63
N GLY A 249 18.99 17.02 14.57
CA GLY A 249 19.19 16.05 15.65
C GLY A 249 18.01 15.90 16.60
N MET A 250 16.97 16.75 16.54
CA MET A 250 15.76 16.55 17.33
C MET A 250 15.09 15.21 17.00
N SER A 251 14.60 14.52 18.03
CA SER A 251 13.75 13.35 17.82
C SER A 251 12.43 13.75 17.15
N VAL A 252 11.77 12.79 16.51
CA VAL A 252 10.43 13.01 15.95
C VAL A 252 9.50 13.67 16.96
N ARG A 253 9.43 13.13 18.18
CA ARG A 253 8.51 13.63 19.21
C ARG A 253 8.79 15.09 19.53
N GLN A 254 10.04 15.46 19.74
CA GLN A 254 10.42 16.86 20.00
C GLN A 254 10.04 17.79 18.83
N ALA A 255 10.30 17.34 17.59
CA ALA A 255 9.97 18.13 16.41
C ALA A 255 8.45 18.30 16.25
N THR A 256 7.67 17.24 16.47
CA THR A 256 6.20 17.26 16.42
C THR A 256 5.60 18.06 17.58
N ASP A 257 6.19 18.03 18.78
CA ASP A 257 5.73 18.85 19.92
C ASP A 257 5.88 20.35 19.62
N ILE A 258 6.91 20.74 18.88
CA ILE A 258 7.16 22.12 18.44
C ILE A 258 6.29 22.48 17.23
N ALA A 259 6.32 21.67 16.17
CA ALA A 259 5.68 21.98 14.88
C ALA A 259 4.17 21.72 14.88
N GLY A 260 3.69 20.81 15.74
CA GLY A 260 2.33 20.26 15.74
C GLY A 260 2.22 18.96 14.94
N PRO A 261 1.00 18.43 14.74
CA PRO A 261 0.78 17.25 13.91
C PRO A 261 1.07 17.57 12.43
N PRO A 262 1.72 16.66 11.68
CA PRO A 262 1.95 16.85 10.24
C PRO A 262 0.64 16.67 9.46
N THR A 263 0.60 17.28 8.27
CA THR A 263 -0.50 17.14 7.32
C THR A 263 -0.46 15.79 6.61
N ASP A 264 0.73 15.36 6.20
CA ASP A 264 0.97 14.06 5.57
C ASP A 264 2.36 13.55 5.95
N GLN A 265 2.58 12.25 5.82
CA GLN A 265 3.80 11.57 6.21
C GLN A 265 4.11 10.45 5.24
N GLY A 266 5.39 10.20 5.00
CA GLY A 266 5.76 8.98 4.28
C GLY A 266 7.24 8.70 4.30
N ALA A 267 7.60 7.46 3.98
CA ALA A 267 8.92 6.93 4.20
C ALA A 267 9.47 6.33 2.90
N TYR A 268 10.78 6.45 2.72
CA TYR A 268 11.50 5.87 1.59
C TYR A 268 12.84 5.27 2.04
N MET A 269 13.28 4.26 1.29
CA MET A 269 14.61 3.67 1.49
C MET A 269 15.66 4.54 0.83
N THR A 270 16.80 4.72 1.48
CA THR A 270 17.94 5.43 0.88
C THR A 270 18.83 4.41 0.15
N GLY A 271 19.75 4.90 -0.70
CA GLY A 271 20.79 4.06 -1.30
C GLY A 271 21.67 3.35 -0.26
N LYS A 272 21.77 3.89 0.97
CA LYS A 272 22.56 3.29 2.06
C LYS A 272 21.92 2.03 2.64
N ALA A 273 20.63 1.79 2.39
CA ALA A 273 19.97 0.54 2.80
C ALA A 273 20.58 -0.71 2.14
N TRP A 274 21.18 -0.53 0.97
CA TRP A 274 21.72 -1.60 0.12
C TRP A 274 23.22 -1.80 0.25
N ILE A 275 23.90 -0.97 1.05
CA ILE A 275 25.33 -1.11 1.34
C ILE A 275 25.50 -2.26 2.34
N PRO A 276 26.19 -3.37 1.97
CA PRO A 276 26.46 -4.45 2.91
C PRO A 276 27.19 -3.94 4.15
N PHE A 277 26.80 -4.44 5.33
CA PHE A 277 27.38 -4.08 6.62
C PHE A 277 27.21 -2.60 7.05
N TYR A 278 26.38 -1.81 6.36
CA TYR A 278 25.98 -0.49 6.84
C TYR A 278 24.88 -0.61 7.89
N PHE A 279 25.23 -0.33 9.15
CA PHE A 279 24.31 -0.36 10.29
C PHE A 279 23.92 1.05 10.78
N GLY A 280 24.23 2.09 10.01
CA GLY A 280 23.86 3.46 10.34
C GLY A 280 22.36 3.71 10.25
N SER A 281 21.90 4.80 10.87
CA SER A 281 20.48 5.21 10.91
C SER A 281 19.94 5.63 9.54
N ASP A 282 20.81 6.05 8.62
CA ASP A 282 20.41 6.64 7.35
C ASP A 282 20.04 5.61 6.25
N ARG A 283 19.53 4.44 6.63
CA ARG A 283 19.02 3.40 5.70
C ARG A 283 17.59 3.70 5.25
N HIS A 284 16.84 4.31 6.14
CA HIS A 284 15.48 4.76 5.91
C HIS A 284 15.40 6.23 6.26
N ARG A 285 14.70 6.98 5.42
CA ARG A 285 14.28 8.34 5.72
C ARG A 285 12.78 8.39 5.65
N PHE A 286 12.21 9.24 6.48
CA PHE A 286 10.81 9.59 6.34
C PHE A 286 10.66 11.08 6.47
N GLU A 287 9.63 11.57 5.83
CA GLU A 287 9.32 12.97 5.75
C GLU A 287 7.93 13.23 6.30
N MET A 288 7.81 14.38 6.94
CA MET A 288 6.58 14.92 7.47
C MET A 288 6.33 16.25 6.78
N THR A 289 5.18 16.38 6.11
CA THR A 289 4.77 17.61 5.43
C THR A 289 3.87 18.42 6.35
N TYR A 290 4.06 19.73 6.34
CA TYR A 290 3.30 20.69 7.13
C TYR A 290 2.79 21.78 6.20
N LYS A 291 1.49 21.75 5.94
CA LYS A 291 0.85 22.71 5.05
C LYS A 291 1.18 24.15 5.47
N GLY A 292 1.67 24.93 4.51
CA GLY A 292 2.04 26.33 4.70
C GLY A 292 3.27 26.59 5.58
N GLN A 293 4.02 25.55 5.97
CA GLN A 293 5.23 25.70 6.79
C GLN A 293 6.46 25.05 6.13
N GLY A 294 6.28 23.87 5.51
CA GLY A 294 7.34 23.16 4.82
C GLY A 294 7.38 21.67 5.14
N ARG A 295 8.58 21.10 5.05
CA ARG A 295 8.81 19.66 5.22
C ARG A 295 9.96 19.39 6.18
N LEU A 296 9.79 18.35 6.99
CA LEU A 296 10.82 17.83 7.88
C LEU A 296 11.21 16.44 7.42
N ILE A 297 12.51 16.15 7.32
CA ILE A 297 13.02 14.84 6.95
C ILE A 297 13.85 14.28 8.09
N PHE A 298 13.51 13.08 8.50
CA PHE A 298 14.14 12.34 9.57
C PHE A 298 14.90 11.16 9.00
N ALA A 299 16.02 10.82 9.62
CA ALA A 299 16.77 9.60 9.36
C ALA A 299 16.73 8.68 10.58
N GLY A 300 16.60 7.39 10.31
CA GLY A 300 16.45 6.36 11.31
C GLY A 300 15.05 5.78 11.36
N GLY A 301 14.84 4.88 12.31
CA GLY A 301 13.61 4.10 12.44
C GLY A 301 13.52 2.93 11.47
N GLY A 302 12.42 2.19 11.61
CA GLY A 302 12.04 1.12 10.69
C GLY A 302 11.30 1.66 9.46
N MET A 303 11.25 0.87 8.39
CA MET A 303 10.43 1.22 7.22
C MET A 303 8.95 1.33 7.62
N GLY A 304 8.37 2.53 7.51
CA GLY A 304 6.99 2.80 7.92
C GLY A 304 6.80 3.10 9.42
N ASP A 305 7.90 3.19 10.19
CA ASP A 305 7.88 3.77 11.53
C ASP A 305 8.17 5.27 11.43
N PHE A 306 7.15 6.08 11.68
CA PHE A 306 7.23 7.54 11.68
C PHE A 306 7.46 8.13 13.06
N SER A 307 7.65 7.30 14.09
CA SER A 307 7.74 7.74 15.49
C SER A 307 9.17 7.78 16.01
N SER A 308 10.11 7.13 15.32
CA SER A 308 11.51 7.05 15.71
C SER A 308 12.43 7.59 14.61
N GLY A 309 13.52 8.26 15.00
CA GLY A 309 14.43 8.91 14.07
C GLY A 309 14.83 10.30 14.53
N ASN A 310 15.86 10.84 13.88
CA ASN A 310 16.41 12.16 14.19
C ASN A 310 16.26 13.08 12.98
N LEU A 311 15.89 14.33 13.24
CA LEU A 311 15.69 15.35 12.23
C LEU A 311 17.03 15.65 11.53
N ILE A 312 17.11 15.38 10.24
CA ILE A 312 18.33 15.64 9.44
C ILE A 312 18.12 16.72 8.39
N TRP A 313 16.87 17.13 8.14
CA TRP A 313 16.61 18.18 7.17
C TRP A 313 15.35 18.97 7.50
N ILE A 314 15.49 20.30 7.49
CA ILE A 314 14.38 21.25 7.59
C ILE A 314 14.25 21.97 6.24
N ILE A 315 13.11 21.86 5.60
CA ILE A 315 12.78 22.62 4.38
C ILE A 315 11.71 23.63 4.75
N HIS A 316 12.05 24.91 4.70
CA HIS A 316 11.09 26.00 4.89
C HIS A 316 10.39 26.32 3.58
N ASN A 317 9.08 26.12 3.54
CA ASN A 317 8.25 26.49 2.40
C ASN A 317 6.89 27.00 2.88
N PRO A 318 6.63 28.33 2.82
CA PRO A 318 5.33 28.89 3.19
C PRO A 318 4.19 28.48 2.25
N ASN A 319 4.51 27.92 1.08
CA ASN A 319 3.56 27.44 0.06
C ASN A 319 3.49 25.91 0.00
N GLU A 320 3.99 25.19 1.01
CA GLU A 320 3.87 23.74 1.08
C GLU A 320 2.39 23.32 0.99
N SER A 321 2.06 22.47 0.01
CA SER A 321 0.70 21.97 -0.21
C SER A 321 0.18 21.16 0.99
N GLY A 322 1.10 20.56 1.74
CA GLY A 322 0.85 19.63 2.83
C GLY A 322 0.71 18.18 2.38
N TYR A 323 0.74 17.91 1.08
CA TYR A 323 0.53 16.58 0.50
C TYR A 323 1.71 16.19 -0.37
N ARG A 324 1.99 14.89 -0.39
CA ARG A 324 3.14 14.27 -1.07
C ARG A 324 2.68 13.35 -2.19
#